data_AF-A0A6V7X2V0-F1
#
_entry.id   AF-A0A6V7X2V0-F1
#
_cell.length_a   1.000
_cell.length_b   1.000
_cell.length_c   1.000
_cell.angle_alpha   90.00
_cell.angle_beta   90.00
_cell.angle_gamma   90.00
#
_symmetry.space_group_name_H-M   'P 1'
#
loop_
_entity.id
_entity.type
_entity.pdbx_description
1 polymer ?
#
loop_
_entity_poly.entity_id
_entity_poly.type
_entity_poly.pdbx_seq_one_letter_code
_entity_poly.pdbx_strand_id
1 'polypeptide(L)'
;MRYSLLDSKRDHVEQNAHNDAVTVLEALSPQRIISGSRGGDIRIWDVGSSNRMVSIETRQQAHDGPISAIATNTRVNSNWPLVFSASSDDPEDAITIWRLLEEKI
;
A
#
# COMPACT_ATOMS: atom_id res chain seq x y z
N MET A 1 -14.85 2.81 22.30
CA MET A 1 -14.75 4.27 22.05
C MET A 1 -15.12 4.51 20.60
N ARG A 2 -15.96 5.51 20.30
CA ARG A 2 -16.28 5.97 18.94
C ARG A 2 -15.32 7.11 18.63
N TYR A 3 -14.45 6.95 17.66
CA TYR A 3 -13.46 7.96 17.26
C TYR A 3 -14.05 8.83 16.14
N SER A 4 -13.68 10.11 16.12
CA SER A 4 -14.20 11.08 15.17
C SER A 4 -13.07 11.96 14.68
N LEU A 5 -12.96 12.19 13.37
CA LEU A 5 -12.01 13.14 12.79
C LEU A 5 -12.10 14.56 13.41
N LEU A 6 -13.20 14.84 14.11
CA LEU A 6 -13.47 16.11 14.79
C LEU A 6 -12.56 16.36 16.01
N ASP A 7 -12.08 15.32 16.70
CA ASP A 7 -11.25 15.50 17.90
C ASP A 7 -9.74 15.44 17.61
N SER A 8 -9.35 15.31 16.34
CA SER A 8 -7.95 15.22 15.87
C SER A 8 -7.13 14.11 16.55
N LYS A 9 -7.77 13.13 17.21
CA LYS A 9 -7.07 11.98 17.78
C LYS A 9 -6.74 10.99 16.67
N ARG A 10 -5.53 10.44 16.73
CA ARG A 10 -5.06 9.39 15.82
C ARG A 10 -5.18 8.05 16.53
N ASP A 11 -5.82 7.08 15.90
CA ASP A 11 -5.98 5.73 16.47
C ASP A 11 -4.66 4.95 16.51
N HIS A 12 -3.87 5.05 15.44
CA HIS A 12 -2.53 4.49 15.33
C HIS A 12 -1.66 5.39 14.46
N VAL A 13 -0.36 5.38 14.72
CA VAL A 13 0.64 6.02 13.86
C VAL A 13 1.79 5.04 13.71
N GLU A 14 2.03 4.63 12.46
CA GLU A 14 3.23 3.86 12.14
C GLU A 14 4.39 4.83 11.86
N GLN A 15 5.44 4.73 12.66
CA GLN A 15 6.67 5.50 12.45
C GLN A 15 7.57 4.77 11.45
N ASN A 16 8.26 5.52 10.59
CA ASN A 16 9.14 4.95 9.55
C ASN A 16 8.40 3.94 8.65
N ALA A 17 7.16 4.28 8.27
CA ALA A 17 6.36 3.46 7.36
C ALA A 17 7.09 3.22 6.02
N HIS A 18 7.88 4.20 5.58
CA HIS A 18 8.79 4.12 4.44
C HIS A 18 10.10 4.84 4.78
N ASN A 19 11.17 4.55 4.04
CA ASN A 19 12.47 5.21 4.17
C ASN A 19 12.52 6.59 3.50
N ASP A 20 11.49 6.93 2.71
CA ASP A 20 11.27 8.22 2.08
C ASP A 20 9.77 8.60 2.19
N ALA A 21 9.40 9.77 1.67
CA ALA A 21 8.04 10.29 1.71
C ALA A 21 7.03 9.30 1.12
N VAL A 22 5.89 9.13 1.81
CA VAL A 22 4.75 8.38 1.28
C VAL A 22 4.02 9.25 0.27
N THR A 23 4.00 8.83 -0.99
CA THR A 23 3.45 9.61 -2.11
C THR A 23 2.05 9.15 -2.50
N VAL A 24 1.69 7.91 -2.17
CA VAL A 24 0.40 7.31 -2.56
C VAL A 24 -0.09 6.31 -1.51
N LEU A 25 -1.41 6.23 -1.36
CA LEU A 25 -2.10 5.31 -0.47
C LEU A 25 -3.40 4.86 -1.14
N GLU A 26 -3.67 3.56 -1.15
CA GLU A 26 -4.89 2.99 -1.71
C GLU A 26 -5.42 1.83 -0.86
N ALA A 27 -6.74 1.63 -0.87
CA ALA A 27 -7.37 0.47 -0.24
C ALA A 27 -7.22 -0.77 -1.14
N LEU A 28 -6.66 -1.85 -0.60
CA LEU A 28 -6.53 -3.13 -1.30
C LEU A 28 -7.69 -4.09 -0.94
N SER A 29 -8.24 -3.96 0.26
CA SER A 29 -9.43 -4.67 0.71
C SER A 29 -9.98 -3.97 1.96
N PRO A 30 -11.12 -4.40 2.53
CA PRO A 30 -11.63 -3.82 3.77
C PRO A 30 -10.64 -3.85 4.95
N GLN A 31 -9.63 -4.71 4.91
CA GLN A 31 -8.67 -4.91 6.00
C GLN A 31 -7.21 -4.74 5.55
N ARG A 32 -6.98 -4.41 4.28
CA ARG A 32 -5.63 -4.21 3.75
C ARG A 32 -5.52 -2.92 2.95
N ILE A 33 -4.41 -2.24 3.11
CA ILE A 33 -4.07 -1.04 2.34
C ILE A 33 -2.70 -1.20 1.72
N ILE A 34 -2.45 -0.46 0.66
CA ILE A 34 -1.15 -0.39 -0.01
C ILE A 34 -0.67 1.06 -0.03
N SER A 35 0.62 1.28 0.19
CA SER A 35 1.25 2.59 0.06
C SER A 35 2.50 2.52 -0.80
N GLY A 36 2.77 3.61 -1.51
CA GLY A 36 3.98 3.79 -2.32
C GLY A 36 4.79 4.98 -1.83
N SER A 37 6.10 4.94 -2.07
CA SER A 37 7.03 5.97 -1.61
C SER A 37 7.69 6.72 -2.77
N ARG A 38 8.28 7.87 -2.43
CA ARG A 38 9.16 8.63 -3.32
C ARG A 38 10.43 7.86 -3.71
N GLY A 39 10.86 6.91 -2.88
CA GLY A 39 12.00 6.04 -3.14
C GLY A 39 11.70 4.83 -4.03
N GLY A 40 10.48 4.72 -4.57
CA GLY A 40 10.10 3.61 -5.45
C GLY A 40 9.71 2.33 -4.71
N ASP A 41 9.50 2.41 -3.39
CA ASP A 41 9.07 1.27 -2.59
C ASP A 41 7.55 1.18 -2.50
N ILE A 42 7.02 -0.04 -2.45
CA ILE A 42 5.61 -0.31 -2.20
C ILE A 42 5.48 -1.19 -0.96
N ARG A 43 4.45 -0.92 -0.14
CA ARG A 43 4.24 -1.62 1.13
C ARG A 43 2.78 -1.94 1.35
N ILE A 44 2.51 -3.16 1.80
CA ILE A 44 1.16 -3.66 2.09
C ILE A 44 1.01 -3.79 3.60
N TRP A 45 -0.16 -3.34 4.07
CA TRP A 45 -0.48 -3.28 5.49
C TRP A 45 -1.76 -4.05 5.78
N ASP A 46 -1.77 -4.77 6.90
CA ASP A 46 -2.98 -5.22 7.56
C ASP A 46 -3.43 -4.15 8.56
N VAL A 47 -4.71 -3.77 8.47
CA VAL A 47 -5.39 -2.81 9.35
C VAL A 47 -6.67 -3.39 9.98
N GLY A 48 -6.97 -4.67 9.75
CA GLY A 48 -8.19 -5.35 10.20
C GLY A 48 -8.01 -6.21 11.44
N SER A 49 -6.82 -6.79 11.63
CA SER A 49 -6.57 -7.73 12.73
C SER A 49 -6.49 -7.06 14.12
N SER A 50 -6.22 -5.76 14.18
CA SER A 50 -6.13 -4.99 15.42
C SER A 50 -6.38 -3.50 15.17
N ASN A 51 -6.53 -2.68 16.23
CA ASN A 51 -6.48 -1.21 16.10
C ASN A 51 -5.09 -0.68 15.69
N ARG A 52 -4.19 -1.54 15.19
CA ARG A 52 -2.84 -1.19 14.76
C ARG A 52 -2.66 -1.58 13.31
N MET A 53 -1.89 -0.75 12.61
CA MET A 53 -1.40 -1.03 11.27
C MET A 53 -0.16 -1.90 11.38
N VAL A 54 -0.09 -2.98 10.59
CA VAL A 54 1.07 -3.89 10.56
C VAL A 54 1.51 -4.08 9.12
N SER A 55 2.80 -3.86 8.84
CA SER A 55 3.39 -4.16 7.53
C SER A 55 3.43 -5.68 7.35
N ILE A 56 2.76 -6.19 6.32
CA ILE A 56 2.76 -7.62 6.00
C ILE A 56 3.65 -7.96 4.80
N GLU A 57 3.86 -7.00 3.89
CA GLU A 57 4.73 -7.19 2.74
C GLU A 57 5.38 -5.87 2.35
N THR A 58 6.63 -5.92 1.90
CA THR A 58 7.34 -4.75 1.38
C THR A 58 8.09 -5.15 0.12
N ARG A 59 7.81 -4.44 -0.96
CA ARG A 59 8.59 -4.51 -2.19
C ARG A 59 9.46 -3.29 -2.29
N GLN A 60 10.74 -3.48 -2.00
CA GLN A 60 11.75 -2.47 -2.25
C GLN A 60 12.05 -2.39 -3.75
N GLN A 61 12.35 -1.19 -4.25
CA GLN A 61 12.68 -0.95 -5.65
C GLN A 61 11.62 -1.57 -6.59
N ALA A 62 10.35 -1.30 -6.31
CA ALA A 62 9.27 -1.64 -7.23
C ALA A 62 9.38 -0.84 -8.53
N HIS A 63 9.96 0.36 -8.42
CA HIS A 63 10.24 1.33 -9.46
C HIS A 63 11.57 2.04 -9.14
N ASP A 64 12.21 2.65 -10.13
CA ASP A 64 13.48 3.38 -9.96
C ASP A 64 13.27 4.85 -9.53
N GLY A 65 12.00 5.25 -9.40
CA GLY A 65 11.57 6.60 -9.09
C GLY A 65 10.32 6.66 -8.21
N PRO A 66 9.79 7.88 -8.00
CA PRO A 66 8.63 8.10 -7.15
C PRO A 66 7.42 7.34 -7.65
N ILE A 67 6.77 6.56 -6.76
CA ILE A 67 5.47 5.99 -7.08
C ILE A 67 4.47 7.14 -7.23
N SER A 68 3.98 7.32 -8.46
CA SER A 68 3.08 8.42 -8.84
C SER A 68 1.62 8.00 -8.78
N ALA A 69 1.34 6.72 -9.01
CA ALA A 69 0.01 6.16 -8.93
C ALA A 69 0.06 4.68 -8.52
N ILE A 70 -0.94 4.29 -7.73
CA ILE A 70 -1.33 2.90 -7.54
C ILE A 70 -2.80 2.80 -7.93
N ALA A 71 -3.16 1.70 -8.58
CA ALA A 71 -4.53 1.29 -8.78
C ALA A 71 -4.68 -0.17 -8.36
N THR A 72 -5.81 -0.52 -7.77
CA THR A 72 -6.11 -1.89 -7.37
C THR A 72 -7.37 -2.39 -8.07
N ASN A 73 -7.33 -3.65 -8.50
CA ASN A 73 -8.50 -4.34 -9.02
C ASN A 73 -8.92 -5.41 -8.01
N THR A 74 -9.72 -4.94 -7.06
CA THR A 74 -10.19 -5.72 -5.91
C THR A 74 -11.63 -6.11 -6.18
N ARG A 75 -11.86 -6.99 -7.16
CA ARG A 75 -13.20 -7.58 -7.29
C ARG A 75 -13.49 -8.35 -6.00
N VAL A 76 -14.65 -8.07 -5.41
CA VAL A 76 -15.09 -8.52 -4.08
C VAL A 76 -14.98 -10.04 -3.87
N ASN A 77 -14.80 -10.83 -4.93
CA ASN A 77 -14.72 -12.30 -4.90
C ASN A 77 -13.48 -12.89 -5.62
N SER A 78 -12.48 -12.08 -5.98
CA SER A 78 -11.24 -12.61 -6.55
C SER A 78 -10.24 -12.86 -5.42
N ASN A 79 -9.87 -14.12 -5.20
CA ASN A 79 -8.89 -14.48 -4.17
C ASN A 79 -7.56 -13.70 -4.33
N TRP A 80 -7.24 -13.26 -5.56
CA TRP A 80 -5.94 -12.71 -5.91
C TRP A 80 -6.12 -11.29 -6.47
N PRO A 81 -6.01 -10.23 -5.65
CA PRO A 81 -6.14 -8.87 -6.13
C PRO A 81 -4.96 -8.53 -7.05
N LEU A 82 -5.25 -7.79 -8.11
CA LEU A 82 -4.22 -7.19 -8.96
C LEU A 82 -3.93 -5.78 -8.47
N VAL A 83 -2.65 -5.47 -8.37
CA VAL A 83 -2.15 -4.13 -8.08
C VAL A 83 -1.42 -3.64 -9.32
N PHE A 84 -1.65 -2.39 -9.67
CA PHE A 84 -0.97 -1.67 -10.73
C PHE A 84 -0.22 -0.52 -10.09
N SER A 85 1.04 -0.34 -10.44
CA SER A 85 1.83 0.81 -9.98
C SER A 85 2.54 1.46 -11.16
N ALA A 86 2.71 2.77 -11.06
CA ALA A 86 3.41 3.56 -12.06
C ALA A 86 4.31 4.60 -11.37
N SER A 87 5.43 4.90 -12.02
CA SER A 87 6.43 5.86 -11.57
C SER A 87 6.63 6.92 -12.65
N SER A 88 6.95 8.15 -12.24
CA SER A 88 7.21 9.26 -13.17
C SER A 88 8.62 9.23 -13.76
N ASP A 89 9.55 8.55 -13.08
CA ASP A 89 10.98 8.62 -13.38
C ASP A 89 11.54 7.24 -13.79
N ASP A 90 10.65 6.30 -14.10
CA ASP A 90 11.07 4.98 -14.57
C ASP A 90 11.68 5.08 -15.96
N PRO A 91 12.87 4.49 -16.19
CA PRO A 91 13.55 4.58 -17.47
C PRO A 91 12.77 3.95 -18.63
N GLU A 92 11.86 3.02 -18.32
CA GLU A 92 11.04 2.28 -19.28
C GLU A 92 9.60 2.83 -19.39
N ASP A 93 9.28 3.94 -18.72
CA ASP A 93 7.91 4.50 -18.63
C ASP A 93 6.86 3.43 -18.27
N ALA A 94 7.22 2.51 -17.38
CA ALA A 94 6.51 1.25 -17.19
C ALA A 94 5.32 1.35 -16.22
N ILE A 95 4.28 0.58 -16.53
CA ILE A 95 3.24 0.20 -15.55
C ILE A 95 3.54 -1.22 -15.10
N THR A 96 3.74 -1.42 -13.80
CA THR A 96 4.00 -2.73 -13.24
C THR A 96 2.72 -3.36 -12.71
N ILE A 97 2.51 -4.63 -13.04
CA ILE A 97 1.36 -5.43 -12.57
C ILE A 97 1.84 -6.43 -11.54
N TRP A 98 1.24 -6.39 -10.36
CA TRP A 98 1.52 -7.31 -9.28
C TRP A 98 0.30 -8.17 -9.01
N ARG A 99 0.54 -9.47 -8.88
CA ARG A 99 -0.46 -10.45 -8.45
C ARG A 99 -0.12 -10.87 -7.03
N LEU A 100 -0.99 -10.50 -6.09
CA LEU A 100 -0.81 -10.91 -4.70
C LEU A 100 -1.35 -12.33 -4.53
N LEU A 101 -0.44 -13.25 -4.21
CA LEU A 101 -0.75 -14.63 -3.90
C LEU A 101 -0.89 -14.75 -2.38
N GLU A 102 -1.99 -15.34 -1.91
CA GLU A 102 -2.00 -15.80 -0.52
C GLU A 102 -1.07 -17.01 -0.42
N GLU A 103 -0.01 -16.88 0.38
CA GLU A 103 0.79 -18.05 0.76
C GLU A 103 -0.13 -19.01 1.52
N LYS A 104 -0.35 -20.21 0.95
CA LYS A 104 -0.94 -21.32 1.70
C LYS A 104 0.08 -21.73 2.76
N ILE A 105 -0.26 -21.51 4.03
CA ILE A 105 0.40 -22.14 5.18
C ILE A 105 0.23 -23.66 5.10
#